data_AF-A0A7G8J7F6-F1
#
_entry.id   AF-A0A7G8J7F6-F1
#
_cell.length_a   1.000
_cell.length_b   1.000
_cell.length_c   1.000
_cell.angle_alpha   90.00
_cell.angle_beta   90.00
_cell.angle_gamma   90.00
#
_symmetry.space_group_name_H-M   'P 1'
#
loop_
_entity.id
_entity.type
_entity.pdbx_description
1 polymer ?
#
loop_
_entity_poly.entity_id
_entity_poly.type
_entity_poly.pdbx_seq_one_letter_code
_entity_poly.pdbx_strand_id
1 'polypeptide(L)'
;METRPNAVLRFWFQDCRPHQWFRENADFDAVVLDRFGKLTCSALNGELSHWEKHPTSALALVLMMDQFTRQIWRHEPKAFTGDPYALRLTRQAIAEGWLDEEPERVRRQFWLMPMLHSEELGVILDAISFMERWSDPATVAVADRNKTLIQRYGRYPQRNAALGRASTKEELKFLKDWHSRGKHKRSQSHACDQCSSHGPIHYRIKIAGQPNWQFACPSCWNKLQHQPGYQYGGTRKENRRERKRR
;
A
#
# COMPACT_ATOMS: atom_id res chain seq x y z
N MET A 1 11.52 -8.46 24.89
CA MET A 1 11.15 -7.23 24.18
C MET A 1 12.29 -6.86 23.26
N GLU A 2 12.04 -6.82 21.96
CA GLU A 2 13.05 -6.45 20.97
C GLU A 2 13.24 -4.92 20.98
N THR A 3 14.22 -4.42 21.74
CA THR A 3 14.45 -2.97 21.97
C THR A 3 15.45 -2.34 21.00
N ARG A 4 15.72 -2.98 19.86
CA ARG A 4 16.78 -2.56 18.94
C ARG A 4 16.19 -2.10 17.60
N PRO A 5 16.80 -1.10 16.92
CA PRO A 5 16.31 -0.64 15.64
C PRO A 5 16.24 -1.75 14.58
N ASN A 6 17.22 -2.65 14.59
CA ASN A 6 17.28 -3.78 13.66
C ASN A 6 16.09 -4.73 13.78
N ALA A 7 15.47 -4.84 14.96
CA ALA A 7 14.30 -5.69 15.13
C ALA A 7 13.06 -5.09 14.46
N VAL A 8 12.88 -3.76 14.58
CA VAL A 8 11.83 -3.01 13.88
C VAL A 8 11.99 -3.18 12.36
N LEU A 9 13.20 -2.95 11.85
CA LEU A 9 13.49 -3.07 10.41
C LEU A 9 13.32 -4.50 9.89
N ARG A 10 13.85 -5.49 10.61
CA ARG A 10 13.69 -6.91 10.23
C ARG A 10 12.22 -7.29 10.20
N PHE A 11 11.46 -6.95 11.24
CA PHE A 11 10.04 -7.22 11.26
C PHE A 11 9.33 -6.62 10.05
N TRP A 12 9.60 -5.34 9.76
CA TRP A 12 8.89 -4.63 8.71
C TRP A 12 9.29 -5.05 7.30
N PHE A 13 10.59 -5.26 7.04
CA PHE A 13 11.11 -5.51 5.70
C PHE A 13 11.33 -6.99 5.35
N GLN A 14 11.44 -7.86 6.35
CA GLN A 14 11.72 -9.30 6.15
C GLN A 14 10.57 -10.19 6.60
N ASP A 15 10.00 -9.94 7.78
CA ASP A 15 8.94 -10.79 8.32
C ASP A 15 7.56 -10.46 7.71
N CYS A 16 7.31 -9.19 7.38
CA CYS A 16 6.07 -8.73 6.77
C CYS A 16 6.05 -8.93 5.24
N ARG A 17 4.88 -9.29 4.71
CA ARG A 17 4.61 -9.26 3.26
C ARG A 17 4.18 -7.85 2.83
N PRO A 18 4.47 -7.41 1.59
CA PRO A 18 4.13 -6.07 1.13
C PRO A 18 2.65 -5.67 1.28
N HIS A 19 1.74 -6.63 1.16
CA HIS A 19 0.31 -6.36 1.33
C HIS A 19 -0.10 -6.08 2.79
N GLN A 20 0.72 -6.45 3.78
CA GLN A 20 0.45 -6.21 5.20
C GLN A 20 0.76 -4.77 5.59
N TRP A 21 1.68 -4.10 4.89
CA TRP A 21 2.05 -2.72 5.18
C TRP A 21 0.89 -1.74 5.03
N PHE A 22 0.05 -1.94 4.00
CA PHE A 22 -0.96 -0.96 3.59
C PHE A 22 -2.40 -1.42 3.83
N ARG A 23 -2.62 -2.70 4.18
CA ARG A 23 -3.96 -3.25 4.36
C ARG A 23 -4.34 -3.27 5.83
N GLU A 24 -5.55 -2.81 6.11
CA GLU A 24 -6.17 -2.99 7.43
C GLU A 24 -6.42 -4.48 7.72
N ASN A 25 -5.91 -4.94 8.86
CA ASN A 25 -6.06 -6.32 9.34
C ASN A 25 -5.83 -6.38 10.85
N ALA A 26 -6.91 -6.59 11.62
CA ALA A 26 -6.89 -6.61 13.08
C ALA A 26 -5.89 -7.64 13.67
N ASP A 27 -5.73 -8.81 13.06
CA ASP A 27 -4.78 -9.83 13.56
C ASP A 27 -3.34 -9.34 13.40
N PHE A 28 -3.03 -8.67 12.28
CA PHE A 28 -1.71 -8.10 12.06
C PHE A 28 -1.45 -6.90 12.99
N ASP A 29 -2.46 -6.05 13.18
CA ASP A 29 -2.38 -4.91 14.08
C ASP A 29 -2.11 -5.34 15.53
N ALA A 30 -2.75 -6.42 15.98
CA ALA A 30 -2.50 -7.02 17.28
C ALA A 30 -1.04 -7.50 17.43
N VAL A 31 -0.46 -8.08 16.38
CA VAL A 31 0.96 -8.47 16.36
C VAL A 31 1.89 -7.25 16.46
N VAL A 32 1.58 -6.17 15.75
CA VAL A 32 2.37 -4.92 15.83
C VAL A 32 2.30 -4.33 17.24
N LEU A 33 1.09 -4.28 17.83
CA LEU A 33 0.87 -3.78 19.18
C LEU A 33 1.61 -4.63 20.24
N ASP A 34 1.50 -5.95 20.19
CA ASP A 34 2.14 -6.86 21.15
C ASP A 34 3.67 -6.73 21.11
N ARG A 35 4.26 -6.74 19.89
CA ARG A 35 5.72 -6.72 19.73
C ARG A 35 6.33 -5.35 19.97
N PHE A 36 5.69 -4.29 19.47
CA PHE A 36 6.31 -2.96 19.36
C PHE A 36 5.56 -1.85 20.08
N GLY A 37 4.36 -2.09 20.63
CA GLY A 37 3.53 -1.04 21.24
C GLY A 37 4.25 -0.25 22.34
N LYS A 38 4.95 -0.94 23.25
CA LYS A 38 5.75 -0.27 24.30
C LYS A 38 6.89 0.57 23.70
N LEU A 39 7.59 0.03 22.71
CA LEU A 39 8.71 0.71 22.05
C LEU A 39 8.23 1.94 21.26
N THR A 40 7.09 1.83 20.56
CA THR A 40 6.46 2.95 19.87
C THR A 40 6.02 4.05 20.84
N CYS A 41 5.50 3.69 22.02
CA CYS A 41 5.21 4.67 23.08
C CYS A 41 6.49 5.37 23.57
N SER A 42 7.58 4.64 23.84
CA SER A 42 8.88 5.24 24.20
C SER A 42 9.41 6.17 23.11
N ALA A 43 9.26 5.79 21.84
CA ALA A 43 9.61 6.64 20.71
C ALA A 43 8.80 7.95 20.74
N LEU A 44 7.47 7.87 20.86
CA LEU A 44 6.56 9.02 20.95
C LEU A 44 6.88 9.96 22.12
N ASN A 45 7.37 9.41 23.24
CA ASN A 45 7.82 10.18 24.40
C ASN A 45 9.22 10.81 24.24
N GLY A 46 9.91 10.58 23.12
CA GLY A 46 11.25 11.10 22.85
C GLY A 46 12.39 10.34 23.53
N GLU A 47 12.11 9.21 24.18
CA GLU A 47 13.11 8.39 24.91
C GLU A 47 14.14 7.75 23.96
N LEU A 48 13.84 7.69 22.67
CA LEU A 48 14.70 7.09 21.63
C LEU A 48 15.38 8.13 20.72
N SER A 49 15.45 9.41 21.12
CA SER A 49 16.06 10.49 20.32
C SER A 49 17.50 10.22 19.88
N HIS A 50 18.26 9.42 20.64
CA HIS A 50 19.61 9.01 20.25
C HIS A 50 19.64 8.18 18.94
N TRP A 51 18.52 7.59 18.51
CA TRP A 51 18.41 6.85 17.24
C TRP A 51 18.42 7.77 16.01
N GLU A 52 18.16 9.07 16.19
CA GLU A 52 18.16 10.05 15.10
C GLU A 52 19.55 10.27 14.48
N LYS A 53 20.62 9.78 15.13
CA LYS A 53 22.01 10.01 14.72
C LYS A 53 22.52 9.10 13.60
N HIS A 54 21.82 7.99 13.32
CA HIS A 54 22.26 7.02 12.33
C HIS A 54 21.10 6.61 11.41
N PRO A 55 21.34 6.45 10.09
CA PRO A 55 20.27 6.21 9.12
C PRO A 55 19.43 4.98 9.43
N THR A 56 20.06 3.87 9.81
CA THR A 56 19.36 2.63 10.16
C THR A 56 18.41 2.81 11.35
N SER A 57 18.88 3.46 12.42
CA SER A 57 18.06 3.66 13.61
C SER A 57 16.99 4.74 13.42
N ALA A 58 17.30 5.77 12.64
CA ALA A 58 16.35 6.82 12.29
C ALA A 58 15.22 6.29 11.39
N LEU A 59 15.49 5.38 10.45
CA LEU A 59 14.44 4.72 9.66
C LEU A 59 13.51 3.88 10.55
N ALA A 60 14.05 3.21 11.57
CA ALA A 60 13.22 2.50 12.55
C ALA A 60 12.30 3.46 13.33
N LEU A 61 12.78 4.64 13.70
CA LEU A 61 11.93 5.69 14.27
C LEU A 61 10.83 6.12 13.29
N VAL A 62 11.17 6.37 12.01
CA VAL A 62 10.17 6.72 10.98
C VAL A 62 9.07 5.67 10.89
N LEU A 63 9.41 4.38 10.84
CA LEU A 63 8.42 3.30 10.83
C LEU A 63 7.54 3.30 12.08
N MET A 64 8.12 3.47 13.27
CA MET A 64 7.34 3.49 14.51
C MET A 64 6.39 4.69 14.57
N MET A 65 6.86 5.86 14.15
CA MET A 65 6.12 7.12 14.22
C MET A 65 5.06 7.26 13.13
N ASP A 66 5.29 6.70 11.95
CA ASP A 66 4.42 6.87 10.79
C ASP A 66 3.61 5.62 10.42
N GLN A 67 4.17 4.43 10.55
CA GLN A 67 3.50 3.18 10.18
C GLN A 67 2.84 2.52 11.40
N PHE A 68 3.61 2.28 12.47
CA PHE A 68 3.10 1.50 13.61
C PHE A 68 2.03 2.25 14.37
N THR A 69 2.16 3.57 14.54
CA THR A 69 1.10 4.42 15.10
C THR A 69 -0.24 4.20 14.41
N ARG A 70 -0.26 4.10 13.07
CA ARG A 70 -1.46 3.87 12.26
C ARG A 70 -2.00 2.45 12.33
N GLN A 71 -1.18 1.46 12.70
CA GLN A 71 -1.63 0.09 12.96
C GLN A 71 -2.16 -0.07 14.37
N ILE A 72 -1.47 0.50 15.35
CA ILE A 72 -1.76 0.33 16.77
C ILE A 72 -3.01 1.13 17.20
N TRP A 73 -3.15 2.37 16.72
CA TRP A 73 -4.20 3.30 17.15
C TRP A 73 -5.17 3.67 16.02
N ARG A 74 -5.62 2.67 15.24
CA ARG A 74 -6.53 2.89 14.12
C ARG A 74 -7.75 3.71 14.56
N HIS A 75 -8.11 4.68 13.73
CA HIS A 75 -9.25 5.57 13.94
C HIS A 75 -9.16 6.48 15.19
N GLU A 76 -8.00 6.55 15.84
CA GLU A 76 -7.75 7.46 16.95
C GLU A 76 -6.84 8.63 16.54
N PRO A 77 -6.90 9.78 17.23
CA PRO A 77 -5.96 10.88 17.01
C PRO A 77 -4.49 10.45 17.17
N LYS A 78 -4.24 9.48 18.06
CA LYS A 78 -2.90 8.96 18.38
C LYS A 78 -2.21 8.28 17.18
N ALA A 79 -2.95 7.85 16.16
CA ALA A 79 -2.35 7.36 14.92
C ALA A 79 -1.56 8.42 14.14
N PHE A 80 -1.75 9.70 14.43
CA PHE A 80 -1.18 10.82 13.67
C PHE A 80 -0.17 11.64 14.50
N THR A 81 0.01 11.33 15.79
CA THR A 81 0.85 12.13 16.69
C THR A 81 2.34 12.08 16.32
N GLY A 82 2.76 11.01 15.64
CA GLY A 82 4.13 10.85 15.14
C GLY A 82 4.42 11.56 13.81
N ASP A 83 3.39 12.01 13.08
CA ASP A 83 3.54 12.56 11.71
C ASP A 83 4.58 13.69 11.64
N PRO A 84 4.55 14.73 12.52
CA PRO A 84 5.52 15.82 12.44
C PRO A 84 6.97 15.38 12.71
N TYR A 85 7.14 14.42 13.63
CA TYR A 85 8.45 13.89 13.98
C TYR A 85 9.02 13.05 12.82
N ALA A 86 8.20 12.16 12.24
CA ALA A 86 8.60 11.35 11.09
C ALA A 86 8.97 12.23 9.89
N LEU A 87 8.18 13.29 9.62
CA LEU A 87 8.46 14.24 8.53
C LEU A 87 9.78 14.98 8.75
N ARG A 88 10.10 15.39 9.99
CA ARG A 88 11.40 16.01 10.32
C ARG A 88 12.55 15.06 10.00
N LEU A 89 12.45 13.79 10.40
CA LEU A 89 13.48 12.81 10.11
C LEU A 89 13.64 12.53 8.62
N THR A 90 12.54 12.48 7.86
CA THR A 90 12.61 12.38 6.39
C THR A 90 13.40 13.54 5.79
N ARG A 91 13.12 14.78 6.20
CA ARG A 91 13.84 15.98 5.72
C ARG A 91 15.32 15.93 6.09
N GLN A 92 15.64 15.50 7.31
CA GLN A 92 17.02 15.30 7.74
C GLN A 92 17.72 14.24 6.87
N ALA A 93 17.10 13.09 6.63
CA ALA A 93 17.68 12.02 5.83
C ALA A 93 17.94 12.44 4.37
N ILE A 94 17.11 13.32 3.82
CA ILE A 94 17.34 13.93 2.50
C ILE A 94 18.54 14.89 2.55
N ALA A 95 18.61 15.76 3.57
CA ALA A 95 19.68 16.74 3.72
C ALA A 95 21.06 16.10 3.97
N GLU A 96 21.09 15.01 4.73
CA GLU A 96 22.29 14.24 5.07
C GLU A 96 22.69 13.22 3.98
N GLY A 97 21.95 13.15 2.86
CA GLY A 97 22.26 12.23 1.75
C GLY A 97 21.96 10.75 2.02
N TRP A 98 21.31 10.40 3.13
CA TRP A 98 21.05 9.00 3.51
C TRP A 98 20.18 8.25 2.49
N LEU A 99 19.29 8.95 1.77
CA LEU A 99 18.48 8.32 0.73
C LEU A 99 19.30 7.98 -0.52
N ASP A 100 20.39 8.70 -0.80
CA ASP A 100 21.29 8.36 -1.90
C ASP A 100 22.14 7.13 -1.55
N GLU A 101 22.52 6.97 -0.28
CA GLU A 101 23.30 5.84 0.22
C GLU A 101 22.48 4.57 0.51
N GLU A 102 21.15 4.67 0.65
CA GLU A 102 20.29 3.52 0.98
C GLU A 102 20.10 2.58 -0.24
N PRO A 103 20.68 1.37 -0.22
CA PRO A 103 20.64 0.46 -1.37
C PRO A 103 19.23 -0.06 -1.64
N GLU A 104 18.40 -0.22 -0.62
CA GLU A 104 17.08 -0.85 -0.75
C GLU A 104 16.02 0.19 -1.15
N ARG A 105 15.53 0.10 -2.39
CA ARG A 105 14.44 0.97 -2.91
C ARG A 105 13.21 1.00 -1.99
N VAL A 106 12.85 -0.14 -1.40
CA VAL A 106 11.71 -0.22 -0.48
C VAL A 106 11.95 0.61 0.78
N ARG A 107 13.18 0.67 1.30
CA ARG A 107 13.50 1.51 2.46
C ARG A 107 13.45 2.99 2.11
N ARG A 108 13.94 3.38 0.93
CA ARG A 108 13.80 4.75 0.40
C ARG A 108 12.33 5.17 0.28
N GLN A 109 11.45 4.27 -0.15
CA GLN A 109 10.02 4.53 -0.14
C GLN A 109 9.51 4.86 1.28
N PHE A 110 9.82 4.04 2.29
CA PHE A 110 9.37 4.29 3.67
C PHE A 110 9.99 5.52 4.31
N TRP A 111 11.21 5.91 3.92
CA TRP A 111 11.76 7.21 4.26
C TRP A 111 10.90 8.37 3.76
N LEU A 112 10.32 8.26 2.56
CA LEU A 112 9.53 9.32 1.94
C LEU A 112 8.03 9.29 2.30
N MET A 113 7.51 8.17 2.81
CA MET A 113 6.10 8.02 3.19
C MET A 113 5.56 9.13 4.12
N PRO A 114 6.29 9.63 5.14
CA PRO A 114 5.82 10.73 5.98
C PRO A 114 5.46 11.99 5.20
N MET A 115 6.14 12.27 4.08
CA MET A 115 5.80 13.41 3.23
C MET A 115 4.43 13.24 2.55
N LEU A 116 4.08 12.01 2.15
CA LEU A 116 2.77 11.68 1.61
C LEU A 116 1.65 11.68 2.65
N HIS A 117 2.00 11.76 3.93
CA HIS A 117 1.05 11.85 5.02
C HIS A 117 0.86 13.27 5.55
N SER A 118 1.61 14.24 5.03
CA SER A 118 1.41 15.65 5.30
C SER A 118 0.11 16.15 4.66
N GLU A 119 -0.61 17.05 5.35
CA GLU A 119 -1.74 17.80 4.77
C GLU A 119 -1.27 19.13 4.14
N GLU A 120 0.04 19.36 4.02
CA GLU A 120 0.63 20.51 3.32
C GLU A 120 0.93 20.17 1.85
N LEU A 121 0.34 20.93 0.92
CA LEU A 121 0.50 20.66 -0.52
C LEU A 121 1.96 20.73 -0.98
N GLY A 122 2.74 21.71 -0.51
CA GLY A 122 4.14 21.86 -0.88
C GLY A 122 4.96 20.61 -0.54
N VAL A 123 4.71 20.02 0.62
CA VAL A 123 5.39 18.79 1.07
C VAL A 123 5.08 17.61 0.14
N ILE A 124 3.85 17.49 -0.36
CA ILE A 124 3.49 16.43 -1.30
C ILE A 124 4.13 16.65 -2.67
N LEU A 125 4.23 17.90 -3.13
CA LEU A 125 4.90 18.21 -4.40
C LEU A 125 6.38 17.83 -4.34
N ASP A 126 7.07 18.17 -3.26
CA ASP A 126 8.46 17.75 -3.04
C ASP A 126 8.57 16.22 -2.97
N ALA A 127 7.63 15.56 -2.29
CA ALA A 127 7.60 14.11 -2.18
C ALA A 127 7.52 13.43 -3.55
N ILE A 128 6.72 13.97 -4.48
CA ILE A 128 6.61 13.45 -5.85
C ILE A 128 7.99 13.47 -6.52
N SER A 129 8.69 14.61 -6.50
CA SER A 129 10.02 14.74 -7.11
C SER A 129 11.05 13.78 -6.48
N PHE A 130 11.03 13.61 -5.16
CA PHE A 130 11.91 12.65 -4.48
C PHE A 130 11.54 11.19 -4.79
N MET A 131 10.25 10.88 -4.92
CA MET A 131 9.77 9.55 -5.26
C MET A 131 10.07 9.16 -6.70
N GLU A 132 10.01 10.09 -7.65
CA GLU A 132 10.44 9.88 -9.03
C GLU A 132 11.93 9.49 -9.09
N ARG A 133 12.76 10.09 -8.23
CA ARG A 133 14.19 9.79 -8.15
C ARG A 133 14.50 8.46 -7.44
N TRP A 134 13.87 8.19 -6.30
CA TRP A 134 14.32 7.14 -5.37
C TRP A 134 13.35 5.97 -5.17
N SER A 135 12.12 6.03 -5.71
CA SER A 135 11.10 4.98 -5.53
C SER A 135 10.70 4.32 -6.86
N ASP A 136 9.42 4.03 -7.06
CA ASP A 136 8.87 3.37 -8.24
C ASP A 136 7.61 4.09 -8.77
N PRO A 137 7.23 3.88 -10.05
CA PRO A 137 6.08 4.56 -10.65
C PRO A 137 4.74 4.32 -9.95
N ALA A 138 4.55 3.16 -9.30
CA ALA A 138 3.31 2.89 -8.58
C ALA A 138 3.22 3.72 -7.30
N THR A 139 4.36 3.95 -6.63
CA THR A 139 4.47 4.85 -5.48
C THR A 139 4.25 6.31 -5.89
N VAL A 140 4.84 6.77 -7.01
CA VAL A 140 4.58 8.12 -7.56
C VAL A 140 3.08 8.32 -7.86
N ALA A 141 2.43 7.32 -8.45
CA ALA A 141 0.98 7.38 -8.71
C ALA A 141 0.13 7.45 -7.42
N VAL A 142 0.63 6.97 -6.27
CA VAL A 142 0.00 7.21 -4.97
C VAL A 142 0.16 8.67 -4.57
N ALA A 143 1.37 9.22 -4.70
CA ALA A 143 1.65 10.62 -4.38
C ALA A 143 0.78 11.60 -5.20
N ASP A 144 0.59 11.35 -6.49
CA ASP A 144 -0.30 12.17 -7.34
C ASP A 144 -1.77 12.12 -6.90
N ARG A 145 -2.24 10.96 -6.44
CA ARG A 145 -3.58 10.85 -5.86
C ARG A 145 -3.68 11.64 -4.57
N ASN A 146 -2.66 11.59 -3.71
CA ASN A 146 -2.61 12.37 -2.48
C ASN A 146 -2.59 13.87 -2.75
N LYS A 147 -1.79 14.32 -3.74
CA LYS A 147 -1.78 15.71 -4.23
C LYS A 147 -3.18 16.15 -4.64
N THR A 148 -3.88 15.34 -5.45
CA THR A 148 -5.25 15.66 -5.89
C THR A 148 -6.21 15.82 -4.70
N LEU A 149 -6.09 14.95 -3.68
CA LEU A 149 -6.92 15.04 -2.47
C LEU A 149 -6.64 16.31 -1.68
N ILE A 150 -5.36 16.63 -1.43
CA ILE A 150 -4.96 17.82 -0.69
C ILE A 150 -5.29 19.11 -1.47
N GLN A 151 -5.12 19.14 -2.79
CA GLN A 151 -5.53 20.29 -3.60
C GLN A 151 -7.04 20.54 -3.53
N ARG A 152 -7.85 19.47 -3.47
CA ARG A 152 -9.31 19.57 -3.45
C ARG A 152 -9.88 19.90 -2.07
N TYR A 153 -9.37 19.24 -1.03
CA TYR A 153 -9.97 19.32 0.31
C TYR A 153 -9.11 20.08 1.33
N GLY A 154 -7.85 20.41 1.00
CA GLY A 154 -6.88 20.99 1.91
C GLY A 154 -6.39 20.05 3.02
N ARG A 155 -6.90 18.81 3.06
CA ARG A 155 -6.65 17.81 4.10
C ARG A 155 -7.06 16.42 3.61
N TYR A 156 -6.84 15.39 4.43
CA TYR A 156 -7.32 14.03 4.19
C TYR A 156 -8.68 13.81 4.86
N PRO A 157 -9.81 13.77 4.11
CA PRO A 157 -11.12 13.62 4.71
C PRO A 157 -11.29 12.34 5.53
N GLN A 158 -10.57 11.27 5.16
CA GLN A 158 -10.57 10.00 5.88
C GLN A 158 -10.01 10.07 7.30
N ARG A 159 -9.29 11.14 7.65
CA ARG A 159 -8.80 11.39 9.02
C ARG A 159 -9.81 12.17 9.86
N ASN A 160 -10.86 12.74 9.27
CA ASN A 160 -11.76 13.68 9.96
C ASN A 160 -12.38 13.09 11.22
N ALA A 161 -12.95 11.87 11.14
CA ALA A 161 -13.56 11.23 12.30
C ALA A 161 -12.52 10.98 13.42
N ALA A 162 -11.36 10.44 13.07
CA ALA A 162 -10.30 10.16 14.02
C ALA A 162 -9.73 11.42 14.68
N LEU A 163 -9.72 12.55 13.98
CA LEU A 163 -9.25 13.85 14.48
C LEU A 163 -10.38 14.74 15.03
N GLY A 164 -11.61 14.24 15.15
CA GLY A 164 -12.75 15.03 15.63
C GLY A 164 -13.15 16.21 14.74
N ARG A 165 -12.79 16.20 13.45
CA ARG A 165 -13.10 17.27 12.49
C ARG A 165 -14.49 17.04 11.87
N ALA A 166 -15.27 18.11 11.75
CA ALA A 166 -16.50 18.07 10.97
C ALA A 166 -16.17 17.93 9.47
N SER A 167 -16.81 16.97 8.80
CA SER A 167 -16.70 16.77 7.36
C SER A 167 -17.71 17.65 6.60
N THR A 168 -17.27 18.26 5.50
CA THR A 168 -18.18 18.96 4.58
C THR A 168 -19.09 17.98 3.82
N LYS A 169 -20.14 18.49 3.18
CA LYS A 169 -21.02 17.66 2.33
C LYS A 169 -20.24 16.95 1.21
N GLU A 170 -19.26 17.64 0.62
CA GLU A 170 -18.42 17.09 -0.44
C GLU A 170 -17.49 16.00 0.08
N GLU A 171 -16.85 16.23 1.23
CA GLU A 171 -16.02 15.24 1.92
C GLU A 171 -16.83 14.00 2.28
N LEU A 172 -18.07 14.15 2.77
CA LEU A 172 -18.96 13.02 3.08
C LEU A 172 -19.32 12.21 1.83
N LYS A 173 -19.53 12.85 0.68
CA LYS A 173 -19.76 12.15 -0.59
C LYS A 173 -18.52 11.35 -0.99
N PHE A 174 -17.35 11.97 -0.92
CA PHE A 174 -16.08 11.30 -1.18
C PHE A 174 -15.83 10.10 -0.26
N LEU A 175 -16.12 10.24 1.05
CA LEU A 175 -15.94 9.17 2.02
C LEU A 175 -16.84 7.96 1.73
N LYS A 176 -18.10 8.19 1.31
CA LYS A 176 -19.00 7.11 0.88
C LYS A 176 -18.38 6.28 -0.26
N ASP A 177 -17.83 6.95 -1.27
CA ASP A 177 -17.16 6.29 -2.40
C ASP A 177 -15.83 5.66 -1.98
N TRP A 178 -15.10 6.27 -1.05
CA TRP A 178 -13.84 5.75 -0.53
C TRP A 178 -14.04 4.40 0.19
N HIS A 179 -15.05 4.30 1.06
CA HIS A 179 -15.36 3.07 1.78
C HIS A 179 -15.87 1.95 0.88
N SER A 180 -16.39 2.25 -0.31
CA SER A 180 -16.83 1.23 -1.28
C SER A 180 -15.70 0.67 -2.15
N ARG A 181 -14.53 1.34 -2.24
CA ARG A 181 -13.38 0.90 -3.07
C ARG A 181 -12.83 -0.49 -2.71
N GLY A 182 -12.99 -0.94 -1.47
CA GLY A 182 -12.62 -2.30 -1.05
C GLY A 182 -13.67 -3.37 -1.37
N LYS A 183 -14.90 -2.97 -1.73
CA LYS A 183 -16.04 -3.86 -2.02
C LYS A 183 -16.25 -4.10 -3.52
N HIS A 184 -15.72 -3.24 -4.37
CA HIS A 184 -15.65 -3.48 -5.81
C HIS A 184 -14.56 -4.51 -6.11
N LYS A 185 -14.89 -5.80 -5.97
CA LYS A 185 -14.15 -6.85 -6.67
C LYS A 185 -14.18 -6.46 -8.14
N ARG A 186 -13.01 -6.29 -8.78
CA ARG A 186 -12.93 -6.20 -10.24
C ARG A 186 -13.47 -7.51 -10.82
N SER A 187 -14.77 -7.59 -11.03
CA SER A 187 -15.40 -8.51 -11.98
C SER A 187 -15.02 -8.00 -13.37
N GLN A 188 -13.74 -8.13 -13.71
CA GLN A 188 -13.34 -7.96 -15.09
C GLN A 188 -13.85 -9.20 -15.81
N SER A 189 -15.05 -9.09 -16.37
CA SER A 189 -15.50 -9.97 -17.44
C SER A 189 -14.47 -9.87 -18.56
N HIS A 190 -13.77 -10.97 -18.85
CA HIS A 190 -12.85 -11.04 -19.99
C HIS A 190 -13.67 -11.39 -21.24
N ALA A 191 -13.29 -10.83 -22.38
CA ALA A 191 -13.83 -11.22 -23.67
C ALA A 191 -13.14 -12.49 -24.16
N CYS A 192 -13.88 -13.33 -24.88
CA CYS A 192 -13.33 -14.45 -25.62
C CYS A 192 -12.53 -13.95 -26.84
N ASP A 193 -11.30 -14.41 -27.03
CA ASP A 193 -10.44 -14.00 -28.15
C ASP A 193 -10.96 -14.47 -29.52
N GLN A 194 -12.02 -15.27 -29.54
CA GLN A 194 -12.57 -15.92 -30.74
C GLN A 194 -13.91 -15.33 -31.19
N CYS A 195 -14.72 -14.88 -30.25
CA CYS A 195 -16.07 -14.39 -30.53
C CYS A 195 -16.43 -13.11 -29.75
N SER A 196 -15.49 -12.57 -28.99
CA SER A 196 -15.66 -11.39 -28.12
C SER A 196 -16.76 -11.51 -27.07
N SER A 197 -17.34 -12.71 -26.88
CA SER A 197 -18.36 -12.95 -25.85
C SER A 197 -17.75 -12.78 -24.47
N HIS A 198 -18.48 -12.14 -23.56
CA HIS A 198 -18.08 -12.00 -22.17
C HIS A 198 -18.74 -13.09 -21.33
N GLY A 199 -18.07 -13.52 -20.27
CA GLY A 199 -18.62 -14.56 -19.41
C GLY A 199 -17.76 -14.88 -18.19
N PRO A 200 -18.34 -15.55 -17.19
CA PRO A 200 -17.71 -15.79 -15.89
C PRO A 200 -16.58 -16.83 -15.96
N ILE A 201 -16.47 -17.57 -17.07
CA ILE A 201 -15.51 -18.65 -17.26
C ILE A 201 -14.85 -18.52 -18.63
N HIS A 202 -13.53 -18.56 -18.65
CA HIS A 202 -12.72 -18.65 -19.86
C HIS A 202 -11.62 -19.70 -19.68
N TYR A 203 -11.32 -20.43 -20.76
CA TYR A 203 -10.28 -21.45 -20.81
C TYR A 203 -9.06 -20.86 -21.49
N ARG A 204 -7.91 -20.90 -20.83
CA ARG A 204 -6.65 -20.49 -21.41
C ARG A 204 -6.12 -21.63 -22.26
N ILE A 205 -5.98 -21.44 -23.57
CA ILE A 205 -5.64 -22.48 -24.53
C ILE A 205 -4.59 -22.00 -25.54
N LYS A 206 -3.95 -22.94 -26.22
CA LYS A 206 -3.07 -22.71 -27.37
C LYS A 206 -3.38 -23.76 -28.44
N ILE A 207 -3.28 -23.41 -29.71
CA ILE A 207 -3.47 -24.32 -30.86
C ILE A 207 -2.34 -24.10 -31.87
N ALA A 208 -2.13 -25.04 -32.79
CA ALA A 208 -1.15 -24.91 -33.85
C ALA A 208 -1.44 -23.67 -34.72
N GLY A 209 -0.40 -22.93 -35.09
CA GLY A 209 -0.52 -21.69 -35.89
C GLY A 209 -0.73 -20.41 -35.09
N GLN A 210 -0.85 -20.48 -33.75
CA GLN A 210 -0.95 -19.31 -32.88
C GLN A 210 0.18 -19.28 -31.84
N PRO A 211 1.05 -18.26 -31.83
CA PRO A 211 2.20 -18.22 -30.93
C PRO A 211 1.80 -17.93 -29.47
N ASN A 212 0.69 -17.21 -29.27
CA ASN A 212 0.25 -16.71 -27.96
C ASN A 212 -0.88 -17.55 -27.34
N TRP A 213 -0.94 -17.53 -26.01
CA TRP A 213 -2.06 -18.08 -25.26
C TRP A 213 -3.32 -17.25 -25.49
N GLN A 214 -4.46 -17.92 -25.64
CA GLN A 214 -5.76 -17.30 -25.85
C GLN A 214 -6.77 -17.71 -24.80
N PHE A 215 -7.77 -16.88 -24.57
CA PHE A 215 -8.93 -17.14 -23.73
C PHE A 215 -10.14 -17.46 -24.58
N ALA A 216 -10.60 -18.71 -24.50
CA ALA A 216 -11.81 -19.16 -25.16
C ALA A 216 -12.96 -19.29 -24.14
N CYS A 217 -14.14 -18.78 -24.47
CA CYS A 217 -15.36 -19.10 -23.73
C CYS A 217 -15.72 -20.59 -23.91
N PRO A 218 -16.65 -21.17 -23.11
CA PRO A 218 -16.97 -22.59 -23.18
C PRO A 218 -17.37 -23.09 -24.57
N SER A 219 -18.13 -22.29 -25.33
CA SER A 219 -18.57 -22.66 -26.67
C SER A 219 -17.42 -22.67 -27.68
N CYS A 220 -16.51 -21.70 -27.63
CA CYS A 220 -15.31 -21.67 -28.47
C CYS A 220 -14.31 -22.76 -28.07
N TRP A 221 -14.13 -22.99 -26.77
CA TRP A 221 -13.25 -24.03 -26.25
C TRP A 221 -13.67 -25.42 -26.73
N ASN A 222 -14.97 -25.73 -26.74
CA ASN A 222 -15.48 -27.00 -27.25
C ASN A 222 -15.09 -27.27 -28.71
N LYS A 223 -14.98 -26.22 -29.53
CA LYS A 223 -14.53 -26.32 -30.92
C LYS A 223 -13.01 -26.44 -31.02
N LEU A 224 -12.28 -25.70 -30.20
CA LEU A 224 -10.82 -25.57 -30.29
C LEU A 224 -10.05 -26.72 -29.63
N GLN A 225 -10.65 -27.42 -28.66
CA GLN A 225 -9.99 -28.55 -27.98
C GLN A 225 -9.66 -29.74 -28.89
N HIS A 226 -10.26 -29.79 -30.08
CA HIS A 226 -10.04 -30.84 -31.08
C HIS A 226 -9.06 -30.43 -32.18
N GLN A 227 -8.51 -29.21 -32.14
CA GLN A 227 -7.57 -28.75 -33.16
C GLN A 227 -6.15 -29.27 -32.92
N PRO A 228 -5.34 -29.47 -33.98
CA PRO A 228 -3.94 -29.87 -33.85
C PRO A 228 -3.14 -28.91 -32.97
N GLY A 229 -2.22 -29.45 -32.17
CA GLY A 229 -1.36 -28.64 -31.28
C GLY A 229 -2.09 -28.00 -30.09
N TYR A 230 -3.28 -28.51 -29.73
CA TYR A 230 -4.03 -28.05 -28.57
C TYR A 230 -3.24 -28.20 -27.26
N GLN A 231 -3.15 -27.14 -26.48
CA GLN A 231 -2.62 -27.14 -25.12
C GLN A 231 -3.56 -26.41 -24.17
N TYR A 232 -3.74 -26.99 -22.98
CA TYR A 232 -4.57 -26.43 -21.92
C TYR A 232 -3.72 -25.74 -20.84
N GLY A 233 -4.02 -24.47 -20.58
CA GLY A 233 -3.29 -23.60 -19.64
C GLY A 233 -4.09 -23.23 -18.38
N GLY A 234 -5.23 -23.88 -18.16
CA GLY A 234 -6.08 -23.70 -16.98
C GLY A 234 -7.38 -22.92 -17.21
N THR A 235 -8.31 -23.02 -16.26
CA THR A 235 -9.57 -22.27 -16.27
C THR A 235 -9.43 -20.99 -15.48
N ARG A 236 -9.83 -19.86 -16.07
CA ARG A 236 -10.07 -18.62 -15.36
C ARG A 236 -11.55 -18.52 -15.01
N LYS A 237 -11.84 -18.31 -13.73
CA LYS A 237 -13.18 -18.01 -13.23
C LYS A 237 -13.19 -16.61 -12.65
N GLU A 238 -14.24 -15.85 -12.92
CA GLU A 238 -14.44 -14.49 -12.42
C GLU A 238 -14.31 -14.40 -10.89
N ASN A 239 -14.70 -15.47 -10.18
CA ASN A 239 -14.65 -15.55 -8.71
C ASN A 239 -13.60 -16.56 -8.20
N ARG A 240 -12.32 -16.38 -8.49
CA ARG A 240 -11.23 -17.30 -8.06
C ARG A 240 -10.99 -17.38 -6.53
N ARG A 241 -11.81 -16.73 -5.68
CA ARG A 241 -11.71 -16.81 -4.20
C ARG A 241 -13.06 -17.07 -3.49
N GLU A 242 -13.95 -17.86 -4.08
CA GLU A 242 -15.05 -18.53 -3.36
C GLU A 242 -14.74 -20.00 -3.05
N ARG A 243 -13.46 -20.39 -2.95
CA ARG A 243 -13.13 -21.56 -2.14
C ARG A 243 -13.30 -21.14 -0.68
N LYS A 244 -14.52 -21.32 -0.15
CA LYS A 244 -14.77 -21.46 1.28
C LYS A 244 -13.68 -22.39 1.81
N ARG A 245 -12.79 -21.87 2.66
CA ARG A 245 -12.08 -22.72 3.63
C ARG A 245 -13.20 -23.31 4.48
N ARG A 246 -13.59 -24.54 4.14
CA ARG A 246 -14.24 -25.43 5.09
C ARG A 246 -13.16 -25.91 6.04
#